data_AF-A0A5J5DMW1-F1
#
_entry.id   AF-A0A5J5DMW1-F1
#
_cell.length_a   1.000
_cell.length_b   1.000
_cell.length_c   1.000
_cell.angle_alpha   90.00
_cell.angle_beta   90.00
_cell.angle_gamma   90.00
#
_symmetry.space_group_name_H-M   'P 1'
#
loop_
_entity.id
_entity.type
_entity.pdbx_description
1 polymer ?
#
loop_
_entity_poly.entity_id
_entity_poly.type
_entity_poly.pdbx_seq_one_letter_code
_entity_poly.pdbx_strand_id
1 'polypeptide(L)'
;MTVAVRFRRHLRRLLLLLASCCLLSLLLSAYFLFTNSSPSMPLGQSPEPACSQPLSPYHQLPYPYPPNPPHTLVHTDQVVLVLVESQYSQLGQDIVAILESAHFQFRMEIASGKGDLPPLTEKGRGRYSLIIYENLLKYAHADTWNRQLLHQYCTEYRVGIIGFYRSTESSPTLLKLRGLPLVLRTNQALWDCCVVSSSPLLHLTKPGTDRGALPGEDWTSFSFNHSTYQAVLHARAKEGAGAGSGDNPGPGFSSGLQATVVQDMGLYDGVRRVLFGQGLGYWLHRLILVDAISYLTDRKLTLGLDRHILVDIDDIFVGKEGTRMNAKDVKVLRCSGDNM
;
A
#
# COMPACT_ATOMS: atom_id res chain seq x y z
N MET A 1 -61.55 12.85 -38.42
CA MET A 1 -60.67 11.65 -38.27
C MET A 1 -59.19 12.05 -38.16
N THR A 2 -58.74 12.77 -37.11
CA THR A 2 -57.45 13.50 -37.24
C THR A 2 -56.58 13.68 -35.99
N VAL A 3 -56.98 13.25 -34.79
CA VAL A 3 -56.15 13.41 -33.58
C VAL A 3 -55.52 12.09 -33.12
N ALA A 4 -56.30 11.01 -33.03
CA ALA A 4 -55.81 9.70 -32.58
C ALA A 4 -54.71 9.11 -33.48
N VAL A 5 -54.80 9.30 -34.80
CA VAL A 5 -53.78 8.82 -35.76
C VAL A 5 -52.48 9.61 -35.63
N ARG A 6 -52.55 10.93 -35.37
CA ARG A 6 -51.39 11.78 -35.12
C ARG A 6 -50.71 11.39 -33.80
N PHE A 7 -51.49 11.23 -32.72
CA PHE A 7 -50.97 10.80 -31.42
C PHE A 7 -50.27 9.43 -31.49
N ARG A 8 -50.86 8.46 -32.19
CA ARG A 8 -50.27 7.13 -32.39
C ARG A 8 -48.97 7.17 -33.20
N ARG A 9 -48.83 8.11 -34.14
CA ARG A 9 -47.58 8.34 -34.89
C ARG A 9 -46.50 9.01 -34.03
N HIS A 10 -46.87 9.98 -33.19
CA HIS A 10 -45.93 10.61 -32.25
C HIS A 10 -45.45 9.63 -31.18
N LEU A 11 -46.35 8.80 -30.63
CA LEU A 11 -45.99 7.76 -29.67
C LEU A 11 -45.05 6.70 -30.29
N ARG A 12 -45.33 6.26 -31.53
CA ARG A 12 -44.42 5.35 -32.25
C ARG A 12 -43.04 5.96 -32.49
N ARG A 13 -42.96 7.24 -32.85
CA ARG A 13 -41.67 7.94 -33.02
C ARG A 13 -40.92 8.09 -31.69
N LEU A 14 -41.63 8.38 -30.61
CA LEU A 14 -41.05 8.46 -29.26
C LEU A 14 -40.51 7.10 -28.81
N LEU A 15 -41.28 6.03 -29.00
CA LEU A 15 -40.87 4.66 -28.66
C LEU A 15 -39.66 4.21 -29.48
N LEU A 16 -39.60 4.56 -30.77
CA LEU A 16 -38.45 4.27 -31.62
C LEU A 16 -37.20 5.05 -31.18
N LEU A 17 -37.35 6.32 -30.79
CA LEU A 17 -36.26 7.14 -30.25
C LEU A 17 -35.74 6.57 -28.92
N LEU A 18 -36.65 6.15 -28.03
CA LEU A 18 -36.30 5.52 -26.76
C LEU A 18 -35.56 4.20 -26.98
N ALA A 19 -36.07 3.35 -27.86
CA ALA A 19 -35.42 2.09 -28.22
C ALA A 19 -34.03 2.33 -28.84
N SER A 20 -33.86 3.33 -29.71
CA SER A 20 -32.56 3.68 -30.27
C SER A 20 -31.58 4.22 -29.21
N CYS A 21 -32.07 5.00 -28.25
CA CYS A 21 -31.25 5.54 -27.17
C CYS A 21 -30.79 4.43 -26.22
N CYS A 22 -31.67 3.48 -25.88
CA CYS A 22 -31.32 2.30 -25.08
C CYS A 22 -30.31 1.39 -25.79
N LEU A 23 -30.49 1.14 -27.08
CA LEU A 23 -29.52 0.36 -27.87
C LEU A 23 -28.15 1.05 -27.91
N LEU A 24 -28.12 2.37 -28.07
CA LEU A 24 -26.89 3.15 -28.07
C LEU A 24 -26.20 3.10 -26.70
N SER A 25 -26.95 3.21 -25.59
CA SER A 25 -26.36 3.12 -24.25
C SER A 25 -25.82 1.73 -23.94
N LEU A 26 -26.53 0.68 -24.37
CA LEU A 26 -26.06 -0.71 -24.24
C LEU A 26 -24.77 -0.93 -25.04
N LEU A 27 -24.70 -0.44 -26.28
CA LEU A 27 -23.50 -0.54 -27.11
C LEU A 27 -22.31 0.23 -26.52
N LEU A 28 -22.54 1.45 -26.01
CA LEU A 28 -21.52 2.23 -25.32
C LEU A 28 -21.03 1.52 -24.06
N SER A 29 -21.94 0.99 -23.24
CA SER A 29 -21.57 0.25 -22.03
C SER A 29 -20.81 -1.04 -22.35
N ALA A 30 -21.23 -1.78 -23.37
CA ALA A 30 -20.53 -2.97 -23.85
C ALA A 30 -19.13 -2.60 -24.38
N TYR A 31 -19.02 -1.52 -25.17
CA TYR A 31 -17.74 -1.03 -25.65
C TYR A 31 -16.79 -0.67 -24.49
N PHE A 32 -17.25 0.08 -23.49
CA PHE A 32 -16.46 0.39 -22.30
C PHE A 32 -16.10 -0.84 -21.46
N LEU A 33 -16.98 -1.83 -21.38
CA LEU A 33 -16.71 -3.09 -20.70
C LEU A 33 -15.69 -3.94 -21.47
N PHE A 34 -15.76 -3.99 -22.79
CA PHE A 34 -14.84 -4.76 -23.63
C PHE A 34 -13.47 -4.10 -23.82
N THR A 35 -13.40 -2.76 -23.80
CA THR A 35 -12.12 -2.04 -23.84
C THR A 35 -11.42 -2.03 -22.48
N ASN A 36 -12.17 -2.07 -21.38
CA ASN A 36 -11.60 -2.14 -20.02
C ASN A 36 -11.52 -3.57 -19.45
N SER A 37 -12.11 -4.58 -20.09
CA SER A 37 -11.89 -5.97 -19.72
C SER A 37 -10.45 -6.33 -20.07
N SER A 38 -9.61 -6.38 -19.05
CA SER A 38 -8.20 -6.73 -19.13
C SER A 38 -8.02 -8.06 -19.88
N PRO A 39 -6.90 -8.25 -20.60
CA PRO A 39 -6.62 -9.50 -21.27
C PRO A 39 -6.59 -10.67 -20.27
N SER A 40 -7.09 -11.81 -20.73
CA SER A 40 -7.04 -13.10 -20.04
C SER A 40 -5.65 -13.38 -19.47
N MET A 41 -5.60 -13.65 -18.16
CA MET A 41 -4.41 -14.15 -17.45
C MET A 41 -3.84 -15.36 -18.20
N PRO A 42 -2.62 -15.29 -18.77
CA PRO A 42 -1.93 -16.50 -19.20
C PRO A 42 -1.49 -17.24 -17.94
N LEU A 43 -2.08 -18.41 -17.70
CA LEU A 43 -1.54 -19.40 -16.77
C LEU A 43 -0.26 -19.96 -17.40
N GLY A 44 0.87 -19.30 -17.18
CA GLY A 44 2.12 -19.66 -17.84
C GLY A 44 3.33 -18.98 -17.21
N GLN A 45 4.07 -19.78 -16.44
CA GLN A 45 5.47 -19.61 -16.05
C GLN A 45 5.81 -18.25 -15.42
N SER A 46 5.97 -18.24 -14.08
CA SER A 46 6.55 -17.11 -13.35
C SER A 46 7.87 -16.72 -14.00
N PRO A 47 7.96 -15.58 -14.71
CA PRO A 47 9.25 -15.05 -15.11
C PRO A 47 9.95 -14.64 -13.81
N GLU A 48 11.27 -14.77 -13.74
CA GLU A 48 12.04 -14.21 -12.63
C GLU A 48 11.55 -12.80 -12.28
N PRO A 49 11.49 -12.44 -10.98
CA PRO A 49 11.08 -11.09 -10.61
C PRO A 49 12.01 -10.11 -11.33
N ALA A 50 11.46 -9.07 -11.98
CA ALA A 50 12.25 -8.09 -12.73
C ALA A 50 13.30 -7.35 -11.87
N CYS A 51 13.21 -7.55 -10.55
CA CYS A 51 14.08 -7.02 -9.52
C CYS A 51 15.06 -8.06 -8.96
N SER A 52 15.30 -9.18 -9.66
CA SER A 52 16.26 -10.22 -9.29
C SER A 52 17.73 -9.79 -9.41
N GLN A 53 18.01 -8.61 -9.97
CA GLN A 53 19.36 -8.07 -9.99
C GLN A 53 19.71 -7.42 -8.64
N PRO A 54 20.79 -7.84 -7.96
CA PRO A 54 21.26 -7.19 -6.76
C PRO A 54 21.84 -5.81 -7.11
N LEU A 55 20.97 -4.81 -7.17
CA LEU A 55 21.37 -3.41 -7.22
C LEU A 55 21.74 -2.98 -5.79
N SER A 56 23.03 -3.14 -5.48
CA SER A 56 23.75 -2.70 -4.27
C SER A 56 24.02 -3.78 -3.22
N PRO A 57 25.18 -3.73 -2.53
CA PRO A 57 25.51 -4.64 -1.45
C PRO A 57 24.69 -4.23 -0.22
N TYR A 58 23.43 -4.65 -0.17
CA TYR A 58 22.65 -4.59 1.05
C TYR A 58 23.37 -5.44 2.10
N HIS A 59 23.89 -4.81 3.15
CA HIS A 59 24.41 -5.55 4.29
C HIS A 59 23.26 -6.38 4.88
N GLN A 60 23.40 -7.71 4.82
CA GLN A 60 22.55 -8.62 5.58
C GLN A 60 22.83 -8.36 7.07
N LEU A 61 22.04 -7.48 7.66
CA LEU A 61 22.05 -7.27 9.10
C LEU A 61 21.41 -8.49 9.77
N PRO A 62 21.94 -8.95 10.92
CA PRO A 62 21.42 -10.12 11.61
C PRO A 62 19.95 -9.92 11.99
N TYR A 63 19.12 -10.93 11.73
CA TYR A 63 17.75 -11.00 12.20
C TYR A 63 17.71 -11.56 13.62
N PRO A 64 17.09 -10.87 14.60
CA PRO A 64 16.52 -9.51 14.57
C PRO A 64 17.58 -8.41 14.74
N TYR A 65 17.41 -7.28 14.04
CA TYR A 65 18.28 -6.10 14.20
C TYR A 65 17.58 -5.00 15.02
N PRO A 66 18.25 -4.40 16.02
CA PRO A 66 19.65 -4.63 16.42
C PRO A 66 19.85 -5.91 17.26
N PRO A 67 20.99 -6.63 17.08
CA PRO A 67 21.24 -7.99 17.60
C PRO A 67 21.32 -8.11 19.12
N ASN A 68 21.54 -6.99 19.82
CA ASN A 68 21.56 -6.94 21.29
C ASN A 68 20.56 -5.88 21.77
N PRO A 69 19.35 -6.24 22.22
CA PRO A 69 18.57 -5.30 23.02
C PRO A 69 19.34 -4.97 24.30
N PRO A 70 19.47 -3.68 24.69
CA PRO A 70 20.01 -3.37 26.00
C PRO A 70 19.18 -4.13 27.05
N HIS A 71 19.86 -4.77 28.00
CA HIS A 71 19.28 -5.62 29.04
C HIS A 71 18.31 -4.89 29.98
N THR A 72 18.10 -3.59 29.79
CA THR A 72 16.94 -2.87 30.32
C THR A 72 15.71 -3.30 29.52
N LEU A 73 14.88 -4.15 30.13
CA LEU A 73 13.52 -4.44 29.70
C LEU A 73 12.70 -3.14 29.74
N VAL A 74 12.86 -2.29 28.72
CA VAL A 74 12.06 -1.09 28.55
C VAL A 74 10.70 -1.55 28.04
N HIS A 75 9.76 -1.70 28.97
CA HIS A 75 8.42 -2.17 28.68
C HIS A 75 7.61 -1.07 28.00
N THR A 76 7.24 -1.33 26.75
CA THR A 76 6.17 -0.62 26.06
C THR A 76 4.89 -1.45 26.11
N ASP A 77 3.75 -0.78 26.26
CA ASP A 77 2.45 -1.41 26.02
C ASP A 77 2.33 -1.76 24.53
N GLN A 78 1.67 -2.88 24.21
CA GLN A 78 1.46 -3.37 22.84
C GLN A 78 0.35 -2.59 22.12
N VAL A 79 0.43 -1.26 22.19
CA VAL A 79 -0.54 -0.32 21.63
C VAL A 79 0.14 0.49 20.52
N VAL A 80 -0.53 0.62 19.39
CA VAL A 80 -0.10 1.44 18.26
C VAL A 80 -0.68 2.85 18.38
N LEU A 81 0.15 3.88 18.38
CA LEU A 81 -0.32 5.27 18.28
C LEU A 81 -0.50 5.64 16.81
N VAL A 82 -1.71 6.01 16.40
CA VAL A 82 -2.02 6.43 15.03
C VAL A 82 -2.32 7.92 15.01
N LEU A 83 -1.45 8.67 14.36
CA LEU A 83 -1.50 10.12 14.23
C LEU A 83 -2.11 10.49 12.88
N VAL A 84 -3.39 10.85 12.90
CA VAL A 84 -4.22 11.12 11.72
C VAL A 84 -4.37 12.62 11.44
N GLU A 85 -4.72 12.99 10.22
CA GLU A 85 -4.99 14.39 9.89
C GLU A 85 -6.35 14.88 10.40
N SER A 86 -7.33 13.99 10.32
CA SER A 86 -8.66 14.20 10.87
C SER A 86 -9.26 12.84 11.21
N GLN A 87 -10.27 12.83 12.08
CA GLN A 87 -11.03 11.62 12.42
C GLN A 87 -11.73 10.96 11.21
N TYR A 88 -11.87 11.68 10.10
CA TYR A 88 -12.55 11.21 8.89
C TYR A 88 -11.61 10.97 7.71
N SER A 89 -10.28 11.04 7.92
CA SER A 89 -9.36 10.80 6.80
C SER A 89 -9.46 9.37 6.29
N GLN A 90 -9.61 9.21 4.98
CA GLN A 90 -9.70 7.89 4.34
C GLN A 90 -8.47 7.03 4.66
N LEU A 91 -7.26 7.59 4.60
CA LEU A 91 -6.05 6.83 4.91
C LEU A 91 -6.01 6.44 6.39
N GLY A 92 -6.41 7.34 7.29
CA GLY A 92 -6.53 7.03 8.71
C GLY A 92 -7.50 5.87 8.98
N GLN A 93 -8.67 5.88 8.32
CA GLN A 93 -9.67 4.81 8.40
C GLN A 93 -9.15 3.49 7.81
N ASP A 94 -8.43 3.53 6.69
CA ASP A 94 -7.80 2.34 6.10
C ASP A 94 -6.75 1.72 7.03
N ILE A 95 -5.93 2.56 7.69
CA ILE A 95 -4.94 2.10 8.69
C ILE A 95 -5.66 1.41 9.85
N VAL A 96 -6.71 2.06 10.39
CA VAL A 96 -7.50 1.52 11.51
C VAL A 96 -8.14 0.19 11.14
N ALA A 97 -8.78 0.10 9.98
CA ALA A 97 -9.41 -1.13 9.52
C ALA A 97 -8.42 -2.31 9.45
N ILE A 98 -7.17 -2.04 9.02
CA ILE A 98 -6.11 -3.06 9.02
C ILE A 98 -5.74 -3.46 10.46
N LEU A 99 -5.54 -2.49 11.36
CA LEU A 99 -5.21 -2.77 12.77
C LEU A 99 -6.34 -3.55 13.48
N GLU A 100 -7.60 -3.19 13.23
CA GLU A 100 -8.79 -3.87 13.77
C GLU A 100 -8.89 -5.31 13.24
N SER A 101 -8.72 -5.50 11.93
CA SER A 101 -8.73 -6.84 11.31
C SER A 101 -7.61 -7.75 11.83
N ALA A 102 -6.49 -7.14 12.25
CA ALA A 102 -5.37 -7.84 12.87
C ALA A 102 -5.51 -7.99 14.39
N HIS A 103 -6.58 -7.46 14.99
CA HIS A 103 -6.80 -7.39 16.44
C HIS A 103 -5.65 -6.74 17.22
N PHE A 104 -4.98 -5.76 16.63
CA PHE A 104 -3.94 -4.98 17.30
C PHE A 104 -4.57 -3.82 18.08
N GLN A 105 -4.14 -3.62 19.33
CA GLN A 105 -4.60 -2.46 20.10
C GLN A 105 -4.01 -1.18 19.53
N PHE A 106 -4.83 -0.15 19.40
CA PHE A 106 -4.39 1.14 18.90
C PHE A 106 -5.08 2.30 19.60
N ARG A 107 -4.48 3.48 19.49
CA ARG A 107 -5.06 4.75 19.90
C ARG A 107 -4.91 5.74 18.76
N MET A 108 -6.03 6.31 18.33
CA MET A 108 -6.05 7.35 17.32
C MET A 108 -5.99 8.73 17.98
N GLU A 109 -5.12 9.60 17.46
CA GLU A 109 -5.01 10.99 17.87
C GLU A 109 -4.85 11.89 16.64
N ILE A 110 -5.44 13.08 16.69
CA ILE A 110 -5.31 14.04 15.58
C ILE A 110 -3.93 14.71 15.69
N ALA A 111 -3.11 14.50 14.67
CA ALA A 111 -1.80 15.10 14.54
C ALA A 111 -1.94 16.61 14.28
N SER A 112 -1.98 17.42 15.34
CA SER A 112 -1.95 18.87 15.19
C SER A 112 -0.50 19.30 14.95
N GLY A 113 -0.22 19.92 13.80
CA GLY A 113 1.16 20.29 13.42
C GLY A 113 1.84 21.32 14.35
N LYS A 114 1.09 21.89 15.29
CA LYS A 114 1.57 22.78 16.36
C LYS A 114 1.06 22.40 17.75
N GLY A 115 0.33 21.29 17.87
CA GLY A 115 -0.20 20.82 19.14
C GLY A 115 0.80 19.92 19.86
N ASP A 116 0.63 19.79 21.16
CA ASP A 116 1.42 18.86 21.95
C ASP A 116 1.08 17.42 21.58
N LEU A 117 2.10 16.56 21.57
CA LEU A 117 1.91 15.13 21.43
C LEU A 117 1.14 14.57 22.64
N PRO A 118 0.35 13.50 22.45
CA PRO A 118 -0.21 12.78 23.58
C PRO A 118 0.93 12.28 24.49
N PRO A 119 0.68 12.12 25.79
CA PRO A 119 1.69 11.61 26.71
C PRO A 119 2.19 10.25 26.22
N LEU A 120 3.50 10.16 25.96
CA LEU A 120 4.16 8.96 25.42
C LEU A 120 4.56 7.97 26.52
N THR A 121 4.71 8.46 27.75
CA THR A 121 5.07 7.65 28.91
C THR A 121 4.02 7.77 30.00
N GLU A 122 3.86 6.71 30.78
CA GLU A 122 3.02 6.70 31.98
C GLU A 122 3.73 5.90 33.08
N LYS A 123 3.97 6.53 34.23
CA LYS A 123 4.62 5.90 35.40
C LYS A 123 5.97 5.21 35.05
N GLY A 124 6.75 5.83 34.16
CA GLY A 124 8.06 5.31 33.73
C GLY A 124 7.98 4.15 32.71
N ARG A 125 6.81 3.86 32.15
CA ARG A 125 6.61 2.90 31.05
C ARG A 125 6.25 3.62 29.77
N GLY A 126 6.63 3.04 28.63
CA GLY A 126 6.24 3.57 27.33
C GLY A 126 4.84 3.11 26.98
N ARG A 127 3.98 4.03 26.55
CA ARG A 127 2.56 3.72 26.30
C ARG A 127 2.30 3.09 24.94
N TYR A 128 3.27 3.20 24.03
CA TYR A 128 3.09 2.78 22.64
C TYR A 128 4.30 2.00 22.16
N SER A 129 4.07 0.87 21.49
CA SER A 129 5.13 0.05 20.88
C SER A 129 5.46 0.49 19.45
N LEU A 130 4.59 1.27 18.82
CA LEU A 130 4.71 1.73 17.43
C LEU A 130 3.98 3.07 17.27
N ILE A 131 4.51 3.96 16.42
CA ILE A 131 3.84 5.21 16.03
C ILE A 131 3.63 5.20 14.52
N ILE A 132 2.41 5.51 14.06
CA ILE A 132 2.06 5.63 12.64
C ILE A 132 1.63 7.06 12.37
N TYR A 133 2.32 7.72 11.45
CA TYR A 133 1.94 9.02 10.91
C TYR A 133 1.22 8.84 9.58
N GLU A 134 -0.04 9.25 9.53
CA GLU A 134 -0.80 9.34 8.29
C GLU A 134 -0.16 10.35 7.29
N ASN A 135 0.46 11.40 7.81
CA ASN A 135 1.20 12.37 7.01
C ASN A 135 2.65 12.52 7.53
N LEU A 136 3.59 12.03 6.73
CA LEU A 136 5.03 12.09 6.98
C LEU A 136 5.55 13.51 7.16
N LEU A 137 4.92 14.51 6.53
CA LEU A 137 5.31 15.91 6.70
C LEU A 137 5.04 16.41 8.11
N LYS A 138 4.00 15.92 8.80
CA LYS A 138 3.77 16.27 10.20
C LYS A 138 4.87 15.74 11.12
N TYR A 139 5.45 14.60 10.77
CA TYR A 139 6.63 14.08 11.45
C TYR A 139 7.89 14.90 11.12
N ALA A 140 8.18 15.13 9.84
CA ALA A 140 9.41 15.82 9.41
C ALA A 140 9.44 17.32 9.80
N HIS A 141 8.27 17.95 9.87
CA HIS A 141 8.11 19.36 10.23
C HIS A 141 7.56 19.58 11.65
N ALA A 142 7.60 18.55 12.51
CA ALA A 142 7.37 18.74 13.94
C ALA A 142 8.29 19.84 14.49
N ASP A 143 7.78 20.62 15.44
CA ASP A 143 8.57 21.62 16.15
C ASP A 143 9.72 20.98 16.92
N THR A 144 10.70 21.80 17.30
CA THR A 144 11.94 21.32 17.94
C THR A 144 11.68 20.55 19.23
N TRP A 145 10.67 20.93 20.01
CA TRP A 145 10.34 20.26 21.27
C TRP A 145 9.75 18.88 21.01
N ASN A 146 8.67 18.80 20.23
CA ASN A 146 8.04 17.54 19.87
C ASN A 146 9.01 16.59 19.16
N ARG A 147 9.87 17.11 18.28
CA ARG A 147 10.89 16.30 17.60
C ARG A 147 11.90 15.70 18.57
N GLN A 148 12.37 16.48 19.56
CA GLN A 148 13.30 16.00 20.58
C GLN A 148 12.64 14.97 21.50
N LEU A 149 11.40 15.22 21.92
CA LEU A 149 10.61 14.31 22.74
C LEU A 149 10.38 12.97 22.03
N LEU A 150 9.97 13.00 20.76
CA LEU A 150 9.78 11.79 19.94
C LEU A 150 11.09 11.03 19.75
N HIS A 151 12.18 11.74 19.44
CA HIS A 151 13.48 11.11 19.24
C HIS A 151 13.96 10.43 20.53
N GLN A 152 13.87 11.10 21.68
CA GLN A 152 14.20 10.50 22.97
C GLN A 152 13.33 9.27 23.25
N TYR A 153 12.01 9.38 23.06
CA TYR A 153 11.10 8.26 23.26
C TYR A 153 11.42 7.07 22.33
N CYS A 154 11.64 7.31 21.05
CA CYS A 154 11.92 6.26 20.06
C CYS A 154 13.27 5.57 20.31
N THR A 155 14.28 6.31 20.76
CA THR A 155 15.60 5.75 21.08
C THR A 155 15.61 5.01 22.40
N GLU A 156 14.99 5.57 23.45
CA GLU A 156 14.92 4.97 24.79
C GLU A 156 14.04 3.70 24.82
N TYR A 157 12.86 3.76 24.19
CA TYR A 157 11.88 2.67 24.18
C TYR A 157 11.93 1.80 22.92
N ARG A 158 12.88 2.06 22.01
CA ARG A 158 13.06 1.36 20.72
C ARG A 158 11.80 1.33 19.84
N VAL A 159 11.01 2.38 19.92
CA VAL A 159 9.76 2.51 19.17
C VAL A 159 10.04 2.91 17.73
N GLY A 160 9.49 2.14 16.79
CA GLY A 160 9.58 2.44 15.36
C GLY A 160 8.51 3.43 14.90
N ILE A 161 8.73 4.00 13.71
CA ILE A 161 7.79 4.93 13.08
C ILE A 161 7.39 4.44 11.69
N ILE A 162 6.10 4.41 11.39
CA ILE A 162 5.59 4.25 10.03
C ILE A 162 5.09 5.61 9.55
N GLY A 163 5.45 6.01 8.33
CA GLY A 163 5.04 7.30 7.77
C GLY A 163 4.52 7.16 6.35
N PHE A 164 3.39 7.78 6.06
CA PHE A 164 2.84 7.85 4.70
C PHE A 164 3.05 9.24 4.13
N TYR A 165 3.53 9.31 2.89
CA TYR A 165 3.54 10.55 2.12
C TYR A 165 2.61 10.38 0.91
N ARG A 166 1.58 11.21 0.86
CA ARG A 166 0.68 11.32 -0.30
C ARG A 166 0.95 12.65 -0.98
N SER A 167 1.28 12.61 -2.26
CA SER A 167 1.44 13.86 -3.00
C SER A 167 0.09 14.44 -3.36
N THR A 168 0.08 15.77 -3.45
CA THR A 168 -1.04 16.57 -3.92
C THR A 168 -0.65 17.26 -5.22
N GLU A 169 -1.62 17.79 -5.95
CA GLU A 169 -1.36 18.61 -7.16
C GLU A 169 -0.44 19.81 -6.87
N SER A 170 -0.50 20.34 -5.64
CA SER A 170 0.34 21.44 -5.17
C SER A 170 1.72 21.02 -4.66
N SER A 171 2.00 19.72 -4.57
CA SER A 171 3.28 19.22 -4.07
C SER A 171 4.41 19.49 -5.06
N PRO A 172 5.59 19.96 -4.59
CA PRO A 172 6.72 20.17 -5.47
C PRO A 172 7.22 18.84 -6.02
N THR A 173 7.60 18.80 -7.30
CA THR A 173 8.09 17.58 -7.99
C THR A 173 9.23 16.90 -7.25
N LEU A 174 10.09 17.67 -6.59
CA LEU A 174 11.19 17.18 -5.77
C LEU A 174 11.13 17.81 -4.38
N LEU A 175 11.13 16.97 -3.34
CA LEU A 175 11.05 17.40 -1.95
C LEU A 175 12.17 16.76 -1.12
N LYS A 176 13.00 17.57 -0.47
CA LYS A 176 13.98 17.08 0.50
C LYS A 176 13.36 17.05 1.90
N LEU A 177 13.33 15.88 2.54
CA LEU A 177 12.80 15.79 3.89
C LEU A 177 13.77 16.40 4.90
N ARG A 178 13.22 17.18 5.83
CA ARG A 178 14.02 17.83 6.88
C ARG A 178 14.53 16.80 7.87
N GLY A 179 15.85 16.82 8.13
CA GLY A 179 16.48 15.96 9.14
C GLY A 179 16.69 14.51 8.70
N LEU A 180 16.31 14.14 7.47
CA LEU A 180 16.52 12.81 6.92
C LEU A 180 17.33 12.91 5.60
N PRO A 181 18.30 12.03 5.35
CA PRO A 181 19.01 11.95 4.07
C PRO A 181 18.15 11.32 2.96
N LEU A 182 16.98 11.90 2.71
CA LEU A 182 15.98 11.44 1.75
C LEU A 182 15.51 12.59 0.85
N VAL A 183 15.35 12.26 -0.42
CA VAL A 183 14.74 13.11 -1.44
C VAL A 183 13.56 12.34 -2.04
N LEU A 184 12.41 12.99 -2.09
CA LEU A 184 11.16 12.46 -2.60
C LEU A 184 10.91 13.05 -3.98
N ARG A 185 10.49 12.21 -4.92
CA ARG A 185 9.97 12.65 -6.21
C ARG A 185 8.49 12.31 -6.27
N THR A 186 7.64 13.30 -6.49
CA THR A 186 6.19 13.19 -6.30
C THR A 186 5.42 13.20 -7.62
N ASN A 187 4.11 12.92 -7.57
CA ASN A 187 3.19 12.99 -8.71
C ASN A 187 3.68 12.17 -9.92
N GLN A 188 4.05 10.92 -9.66
CA GLN A 188 4.52 10.00 -10.67
C GLN A 188 3.46 8.96 -11.02
N ALA A 189 3.39 8.62 -12.30
CA ALA A 189 2.76 7.38 -12.75
C ALA A 189 3.81 6.27 -12.79
N LEU A 190 3.50 5.12 -12.18
CA LEU A 190 4.42 4.00 -11.98
C LEU A 190 3.81 2.69 -12.50
N TRP A 191 4.69 1.75 -12.86
CA TRP A 191 4.36 0.42 -13.39
C TRP A 191 5.19 -0.66 -12.71
N ASP A 192 4.75 -1.90 -12.82
CA ASP A 192 5.53 -3.09 -12.50
C ASP A 192 6.17 -3.02 -11.10
N CYS A 193 5.35 -3.08 -10.05
CA CYS A 193 5.86 -3.03 -8.68
C CYS A 193 6.48 -4.38 -8.28
N CYS A 194 7.71 -4.35 -7.79
CA CYS A 194 8.40 -5.50 -7.24
C CYS A 194 8.55 -5.41 -5.72
N VAL A 195 8.43 -6.56 -5.07
CA VAL A 195 8.86 -6.78 -3.68
C VAL A 195 10.34 -7.19 -3.68
N VAL A 196 11.16 -6.44 -2.93
CA VAL A 196 12.61 -6.67 -2.84
C VAL A 196 12.92 -7.85 -1.92
N SER A 197 13.52 -8.92 -2.44
CA SER A 197 13.77 -10.16 -1.69
C SER A 197 14.82 -10.03 -0.58
N SER A 198 15.75 -9.10 -0.69
CA SER A 198 16.73 -8.81 0.35
C SER A 198 16.15 -8.00 1.51
N SER A 199 14.90 -7.54 1.38
CA SER A 199 14.27 -6.70 2.38
C SER A 199 14.05 -7.50 3.66
N PRO A 200 14.63 -7.03 4.76
CA PRO A 200 14.69 -7.78 5.98
C PRO A 200 13.26 -7.68 6.65
N LEU A 201 12.49 -6.62 6.34
CA LEU A 201 11.13 -6.36 6.82
C LEU A 201 10.12 -7.49 6.54
N LEU A 202 10.26 -8.21 5.42
CA LEU A 202 9.26 -9.14 4.90
C LEU A 202 9.02 -10.33 5.85
N HIS A 203 7.74 -10.68 6.06
CA HIS A 203 7.37 -11.84 6.86
C HIS A 203 6.19 -12.59 6.24
N LEU A 204 5.08 -11.89 6.00
CA LEU A 204 3.91 -12.38 5.28
C LEU A 204 4.10 -12.26 3.78
N THR A 205 4.64 -11.13 3.33
CA THR A 205 4.76 -10.79 1.91
C THR A 205 5.93 -11.53 1.28
N LYS A 206 5.65 -12.32 0.24
CA LYS A 206 6.70 -13.01 -0.52
C LYS A 206 7.25 -12.11 -1.63
N PRO A 207 8.53 -12.27 -1.99
CA PRO A 207 9.11 -11.62 -3.15
C PRO A 207 8.32 -11.96 -4.43
N GLY A 208 8.14 -10.97 -5.30
CA GLY A 208 7.35 -11.12 -6.51
C GLY A 208 7.22 -9.79 -7.25
N THR A 209 6.56 -9.83 -8.41
CA THR A 209 6.30 -8.64 -9.22
C THR A 209 4.83 -8.58 -9.58
N ASP A 210 4.18 -7.50 -9.18
CA ASP A 210 2.85 -7.11 -9.65
C ASP A 210 3.01 -6.29 -10.93
N ARG A 211 2.60 -6.87 -12.06
CA ARG A 211 2.83 -6.30 -13.39
C ARG A 211 1.67 -5.41 -13.82
N GLY A 212 1.97 -4.35 -14.55
CA GLY A 212 0.98 -3.40 -15.06
C GLY A 212 1.04 -2.04 -14.38
N ALA A 213 0.05 -1.20 -14.68
CA ALA A 213 -0.01 0.16 -14.15
C ALA A 213 -0.41 0.16 -12.68
N LEU A 214 0.30 0.93 -11.86
CA LEU A 214 -0.10 1.15 -10.47
C LEU A 214 -1.31 2.10 -10.43
N PRO A 215 -2.18 1.97 -9.41
CA PRO A 215 -3.38 2.80 -9.31
C PRO A 215 -3.01 4.27 -9.05
N GLY A 216 -3.53 5.18 -9.89
CA GLY A 216 -3.31 6.62 -9.75
C GLY A 216 -2.00 7.14 -10.34
N GLU A 217 -1.81 8.46 -10.30
CA GLU A 217 -0.64 9.18 -10.82
C GLU A 217 0.03 10.07 -9.75
N ASP A 218 -0.41 9.95 -8.50
CA ASP A 218 0.05 10.68 -7.32
C ASP A 218 1.09 9.87 -6.51
N TRP A 219 1.88 9.02 -7.18
CA TRP A 219 2.92 8.25 -6.51
C TRP A 219 4.13 9.10 -6.16
N THR A 220 4.74 8.75 -5.03
CA THR A 220 6.02 9.30 -4.61
C THR A 220 7.08 8.20 -4.56
N SER A 221 8.24 8.47 -5.14
CA SER A 221 9.41 7.62 -4.98
C SER A 221 10.47 8.26 -4.09
N PHE A 222 11.27 7.42 -3.44
CA PHE A 222 12.33 7.80 -2.53
C PHE A 222 13.70 7.58 -3.18
N SER A 223 14.54 8.60 -3.14
CA SER A 223 15.98 8.51 -3.36
C SER A 223 16.69 8.80 -2.05
N PHE A 224 17.67 7.96 -1.74
CA PHE A 224 18.47 8.04 -0.51
C PHE A 224 19.95 7.97 -0.83
N ASN A 225 20.74 8.70 -0.06
CA ASN A 225 22.21 8.73 -0.17
C ASN A 225 22.89 8.25 1.11
N HIS A 226 22.23 7.37 1.87
CA HIS A 226 22.75 6.81 3.12
C HIS A 226 22.41 5.33 3.24
N SER A 227 23.33 4.53 3.77
CA SER A 227 23.21 3.07 3.94
C SER A 227 22.18 2.65 5.02
N THR A 228 21.55 3.61 5.70
CA THR A 228 20.47 3.32 6.66
C THR A 228 19.20 2.88 5.95
N TYR A 229 19.04 3.28 4.69
CA TYR A 229 17.85 3.01 3.92
C TYR A 229 18.00 1.79 3.03
N GLN A 230 16.93 1.02 2.95
CA GLN A 230 16.78 -0.09 2.04
C GLN A 230 15.39 -0.03 1.39
N ALA A 231 15.33 -0.26 0.08
CA ALA A 231 14.06 -0.35 -0.61
C ALA A 231 13.34 -1.65 -0.24
N VAL A 232 12.04 -1.54 0.03
CA VAL A 232 11.15 -2.67 0.28
C VAL A 232 10.33 -2.97 -0.97
N LEU A 233 9.81 -1.92 -1.59
CA LEU A 233 9.12 -1.98 -2.87
C LEU A 233 9.84 -1.10 -3.89
N HIS A 234 10.00 -1.65 -5.09
CA HIS A 234 10.43 -0.91 -6.27
C HIS A 234 9.30 -0.84 -7.29
N ALA A 235 9.26 0.21 -8.08
CA ALA A 235 8.40 0.31 -9.25
C ALA A 235 9.15 1.00 -10.38
N ARG A 236 8.75 0.72 -11.62
CA ARG A 236 9.28 1.37 -12.81
C ARG A 236 8.54 2.68 -13.06
N ALA A 237 9.26 3.76 -13.37
CA ALA A 237 8.62 4.97 -13.88
C ALA A 237 8.17 4.79 -15.34
N LYS A 238 7.11 5.48 -15.76
CA LYS A 238 6.73 5.53 -17.18
C LYS A 238 7.92 6.03 -18.01
N GLU A 239 8.47 5.19 -18.88
CA GLU A 239 9.37 5.68 -19.93
C GLU A 239 8.56 6.56 -20.87
N GLY A 240 8.91 7.85 -20.95
CA GLY A 240 8.31 8.81 -21.89
C GLY A 240 7.58 10.02 -21.29
N ALA A 241 7.36 10.11 -19.98
CA ALA A 241 6.83 11.35 -19.35
C ALA A 241 7.92 12.43 -19.09
N GLY A 242 9.06 12.33 -19.80
CA GLY A 242 10.18 13.27 -19.74
C GLY A 242 11.15 13.14 -20.92
N ALA A 243 10.79 12.41 -21.99
CA ALA A 243 11.62 12.32 -23.20
C ALA A 243 11.30 13.42 -24.23
N GLY A 244 10.32 14.30 -23.95
CA GLY A 244 9.90 15.42 -24.80
C GLY A 244 10.11 16.80 -24.18
N SER A 245 10.64 16.90 -22.96
CA SER A 245 11.05 18.15 -22.32
C SER A 245 12.41 17.88 -21.70
N GLY A 246 13.39 18.76 -21.92
CA GLY A 246 14.80 18.59 -21.52
C GLY A 246 15.07 18.58 -20.01
N ASP A 247 14.24 17.90 -19.22
CA ASP A 247 14.48 17.65 -17.81
C ASP A 247 15.49 16.51 -17.68
N ASN A 248 16.75 16.89 -17.49
CA ASN A 248 17.79 15.99 -17.03
C ASN A 248 17.27 15.15 -15.85
N PRO A 249 17.52 13.82 -15.81
CA PRO A 249 17.19 13.02 -14.64
C PRO A 249 17.87 13.67 -13.43
N GLY A 250 17.07 14.26 -12.54
CA GLY A 250 17.59 14.98 -11.37
C GLY A 250 18.54 14.08 -10.57
N PRO A 251 19.58 14.64 -9.93
CA PRO A 251 20.63 13.87 -9.28
C PRO A 251 20.03 12.88 -8.26
N GLY A 252 20.37 11.60 -8.39
CA GLY A 252 19.95 10.53 -7.47
C GLY A 252 18.76 9.67 -7.92
N PHE A 253 18.18 9.91 -9.09
CA PHE A 253 17.13 9.05 -9.63
C PHE A 253 17.43 8.65 -11.07
N SER A 254 17.73 7.38 -11.30
CA SER A 254 17.90 6.81 -12.63
C SER A 254 16.54 6.53 -13.29
N SER A 255 16.53 6.39 -14.62
CA SER A 255 15.35 5.96 -15.42
C SER A 255 14.90 4.51 -15.14
N GLY A 256 15.42 3.89 -14.07
CA GLY A 256 15.18 2.51 -13.71
C GLY A 256 14.13 2.35 -12.61
N LEU A 257 14.37 1.37 -11.75
CA LEU A 257 13.53 1.04 -10.60
C LEU A 257 13.64 2.13 -9.52
N GLN A 258 12.50 2.66 -9.11
CA GLN A 258 12.36 3.69 -8.10
C GLN A 258 11.75 3.09 -6.84
N ALA A 259 12.28 3.42 -5.66
CA ALA A 259 11.77 2.88 -4.40
C ALA A 259 10.46 3.57 -4.02
N THR A 260 9.37 2.83 -3.86
CA THR A 260 8.04 3.36 -3.45
C THR A 260 7.74 3.10 -1.98
N VAL A 261 8.45 2.14 -1.37
CA VAL A 261 8.48 1.94 0.07
C VAL A 261 9.93 1.74 0.49
N VAL A 262 10.36 2.47 1.52
CA VAL A 262 11.72 2.37 2.07
C VAL A 262 11.69 2.06 3.55
N GLN A 263 12.61 1.22 3.97
CA GLN A 263 12.89 0.90 5.36
C GLN A 263 14.13 1.68 5.80
N ASP A 264 14.04 2.36 6.93
CA ASP A 264 15.14 3.00 7.63
C ASP A 264 15.54 2.12 8.82
N MET A 265 16.79 1.66 8.82
CA MET A 265 17.34 0.81 9.88
C MET A 265 17.75 1.61 11.12
N GLY A 266 17.65 2.94 11.09
CA GLY A 266 18.03 3.81 12.21
C GLY A 266 19.54 3.92 12.40
N LEU A 267 20.35 3.63 11.38
CA LEU A 267 21.81 3.80 11.43
C LEU A 267 22.23 5.28 11.41
N TYR A 268 21.34 6.17 10.94
CA TYR A 268 21.61 7.61 10.86
C TYR A 268 21.34 8.32 12.20
N ASP A 269 20.23 8.02 12.86
CA ASP A 269 19.79 8.73 14.08
C ASP A 269 19.19 7.82 15.16
N GLY A 270 19.38 6.51 15.08
CA GLY A 270 18.92 5.56 16.09
C GLY A 270 17.43 5.19 16.02
N VAL A 271 16.65 5.79 15.12
CA VAL A 271 15.20 5.53 15.02
C VAL A 271 14.90 4.70 13.77
N ARG A 272 14.22 3.58 13.94
CA ARG A 272 13.79 2.71 12.83
C ARG A 272 12.51 3.23 12.22
N ARG A 273 12.42 3.24 10.88
CA ARG A 273 11.24 3.75 10.17
C ARG A 273 10.86 2.89 8.97
N VAL A 274 9.59 2.97 8.56
CA VAL A 274 9.13 2.48 7.26
C VAL A 274 8.29 3.57 6.61
N LEU A 275 8.66 3.98 5.41
CA LEU A 275 8.06 5.12 4.72
C LEU A 275 7.39 4.66 3.43
N PHE A 276 6.13 5.04 3.27
CA PHE A 276 5.28 4.71 2.12
C PHE A 276 5.10 5.95 1.24
N GLY A 277 5.33 5.77 -0.06
CA GLY A 277 5.22 6.83 -1.08
C GLY A 277 3.82 6.96 -1.68
N GLN A 278 2.82 6.38 -1.03
CA GLN A 278 1.40 6.52 -1.35
C GLN A 278 0.58 5.96 -0.16
N GLY A 279 -0.73 6.20 -0.13
CA GLY A 279 -1.65 5.57 0.83
C GLY A 279 -1.87 4.06 0.63
N LEU A 280 -2.94 3.53 1.23
CA LEU A 280 -3.28 2.10 1.25
C LEU A 280 -4.26 1.67 0.15
N GLY A 281 -4.45 2.51 -0.88
CA GLY A 281 -5.27 2.17 -2.04
C GLY A 281 -4.68 1.03 -2.88
N TYR A 282 -3.35 0.88 -2.85
CA TYR A 282 -2.65 -0.22 -3.50
C TYR A 282 -2.58 -1.45 -2.59
N TRP A 283 -2.98 -2.62 -3.10
CA TRP A 283 -3.13 -3.84 -2.29
C TRP A 283 -1.84 -4.28 -1.60
N LEU A 284 -0.69 -4.15 -2.27
CA LEU A 284 0.59 -4.57 -1.72
C LEU A 284 1.03 -3.68 -0.55
N HIS A 285 0.65 -2.39 -0.53
CA HIS A 285 0.91 -1.52 0.62
C HIS A 285 0.22 -2.02 1.88
N ARG A 286 -0.95 -2.65 1.76
CA ARG A 286 -1.67 -3.23 2.91
C ARG A 286 -0.89 -4.39 3.53
N LEU A 287 -0.33 -5.27 2.68
CA LEU A 287 0.50 -6.39 3.16
C LEU A 287 1.82 -5.89 3.77
N ILE A 288 2.49 -4.95 3.11
CA ILE A 288 3.74 -4.37 3.61
C ILE A 288 3.52 -3.59 4.91
N LEU A 289 2.35 -2.97 5.12
CA LEU A 289 2.02 -2.35 6.41
C LEU A 289 1.99 -3.37 7.54
N VAL A 290 1.37 -4.54 7.33
CA VAL A 290 1.34 -5.61 8.34
C VAL A 290 2.75 -6.12 8.64
N ASP A 291 3.57 -6.31 7.59
CA ASP A 291 4.97 -6.70 7.76
C ASP A 291 5.80 -5.64 8.48
N ALA A 292 5.58 -4.36 8.19
CA ALA A 292 6.23 -3.23 8.84
C ALA A 292 5.88 -3.14 10.33
N ILE A 293 4.61 -3.34 10.70
CA ILE A 293 4.16 -3.38 12.10
C ILE A 293 4.88 -4.52 12.84
N SER A 294 4.88 -5.72 12.27
CA SER A 294 5.55 -6.88 12.86
C SER A 294 7.06 -6.65 12.98
N TYR A 295 7.70 -6.11 11.95
CA TYR A 295 9.13 -5.82 11.96
C TYR A 295 9.51 -4.77 13.02
N LEU A 296 8.85 -3.61 13.04
CA LEU A 296 9.19 -2.49 13.92
C LEU A 296 8.87 -2.75 15.39
N THR A 297 7.94 -3.67 15.67
CA THR A 297 7.59 -4.10 17.03
C THR A 297 8.40 -5.31 17.51
N ASP A 298 9.48 -5.66 16.80
CA ASP A 298 10.31 -6.83 17.12
C ASP A 298 9.46 -8.12 17.23
N ARG A 299 8.49 -8.27 16.31
CA ARG A 299 7.52 -9.37 16.20
C ARG A 299 6.52 -9.50 17.37
N LYS A 300 6.41 -8.48 18.24
CA LYS A 300 5.39 -8.46 19.31
C LYS A 300 3.98 -8.35 18.75
N LEU A 301 3.78 -7.57 17.68
CA LEU A 301 2.51 -7.45 16.96
C LEU A 301 2.63 -8.17 15.61
N THR A 302 2.31 -9.47 15.57
CA THR A 302 2.45 -10.27 14.35
C THR A 302 1.23 -11.17 14.14
N LEU A 303 0.86 -11.36 12.88
CA LEU A 303 -0.13 -12.35 12.47
C LEU A 303 0.56 -13.69 12.20
N GLY A 304 -0.18 -14.79 12.37
CA GLY A 304 0.28 -16.11 11.94
C GLY A 304 0.41 -16.22 10.42
N LEU A 305 1.11 -17.25 9.95
CA LEU A 305 1.27 -17.55 8.52
C LEU A 305 0.15 -18.44 7.97
N ASP A 306 -0.67 -19.02 8.84
CA ASP A 306 -1.76 -19.91 8.44
C ASP A 306 -2.85 -19.14 7.69
N ARG A 307 -3.30 -19.69 6.57
CA ARG A 307 -4.35 -19.11 5.73
C ARG A 307 -5.43 -20.16 5.51
N HIS A 308 -6.65 -19.81 5.91
CA HIS A 308 -7.82 -20.64 5.71
C HIS A 308 -8.57 -20.11 4.48
N ILE A 309 -8.83 -20.99 3.52
CA ILE A 309 -9.67 -20.69 2.35
C ILE A 309 -10.92 -21.56 2.51
N LEU A 310 -12.07 -20.92 2.73
CA LEU A 310 -13.35 -21.60 2.73
C LEU A 310 -13.95 -21.46 1.33
N VAL A 311 -14.18 -22.60 0.67
CA VAL A 311 -14.89 -22.67 -0.61
C VAL A 311 -16.27 -23.23 -0.31
N ASP A 312 -17.29 -22.41 -0.47
CA ASP A 312 -18.69 -22.83 -0.32
C ASP A 312 -19.31 -23.07 -1.69
N ILE A 313 -20.09 -24.15 -1.82
CA ILE A 313 -20.73 -24.56 -3.07
C ILE A 313 -22.23 -24.66 -2.84
N ASP A 314 -22.93 -23.57 -3.15
CA ASP A 314 -24.38 -23.48 -3.05
C ASP A 314 -25.11 -24.09 -4.26
N ASP A 315 -26.42 -24.30 -4.11
CA ASP A 315 -27.37 -24.65 -5.17
C ASP A 315 -27.04 -25.91 -6.00
N ILE A 316 -26.30 -26.86 -5.40
CA ILE A 316 -25.83 -28.10 -6.05
C ILE A 316 -26.94 -28.84 -6.81
N PHE A 317 -28.19 -28.80 -6.32
CA PHE A 317 -29.33 -29.51 -6.93
C PHE A 317 -30.41 -28.63 -7.55
N VAL A 318 -30.25 -27.31 -7.54
CA VAL A 318 -31.34 -26.35 -7.83
C VAL A 318 -31.15 -25.57 -9.14
N GLY A 319 -30.06 -25.86 -9.88
CA GLY A 319 -29.76 -25.23 -11.17
C GLY A 319 -30.76 -25.58 -12.28
N LYS A 320 -30.89 -24.65 -13.25
CA LYS A 320 -31.69 -24.86 -14.47
C LYS A 320 -31.11 -25.98 -15.33
N GLU A 321 -31.96 -26.64 -16.10
CA GLU A 321 -31.55 -27.68 -17.03
C GLU A 321 -30.52 -27.12 -18.05
N GLY A 322 -29.41 -27.83 -18.26
CA GLY A 322 -28.27 -27.39 -19.09
C GLY A 322 -27.15 -26.67 -18.34
N THR A 323 -27.41 -26.07 -17.17
CA THR A 323 -26.37 -25.50 -16.29
C THR A 323 -26.26 -26.21 -14.94
N ARG A 324 -27.19 -27.11 -14.63
CA ARG A 324 -27.17 -27.95 -13.42
C ARG A 324 -25.96 -28.88 -13.44
N MET A 325 -25.24 -28.88 -12.32
CA MET A 325 -24.12 -29.78 -12.09
C MET A 325 -24.56 -31.24 -12.25
N ASN A 326 -23.84 -31.99 -13.08
CA ASN A 326 -24.10 -33.40 -13.31
C ASN A 326 -22.98 -34.27 -12.70
N ALA A 327 -23.18 -35.59 -12.72
CA ALA A 327 -22.25 -36.54 -12.11
C ALA A 327 -20.82 -36.50 -12.72
N LYS A 328 -20.65 -36.06 -13.97
CA LYS A 328 -19.33 -35.88 -14.58
C LYS A 328 -18.62 -34.67 -13.97
N ASP A 329 -19.33 -33.57 -13.77
CA ASP A 329 -18.78 -32.34 -13.21
C ASP A 329 -18.28 -32.56 -11.78
N VAL A 330 -19.07 -33.27 -10.95
CA VAL A 330 -18.67 -33.64 -9.58
C VAL A 330 -17.42 -34.52 -9.57
N LYS A 331 -17.30 -35.45 -10.53
CA LYS A 331 -16.10 -36.29 -10.65
C LYS A 331 -14.87 -35.45 -11.02
N VAL A 332 -15.01 -34.49 -11.92
CA VAL A 332 -13.92 -33.57 -12.27
C VAL A 332 -13.52 -32.73 -11.06
N LEU A 333 -14.48 -32.14 -10.34
CA LEU A 333 -14.22 -31.37 -9.12
C LEU A 333 -13.44 -32.20 -8.08
N ARG A 334 -13.84 -33.46 -7.87
CA ARG A 334 -13.12 -34.37 -6.97
C ARG A 334 -11.69 -34.65 -7.45
N CYS A 335 -11.52 -35.03 -8.72
CA CYS A 335 -10.19 -35.32 -9.28
C CYS A 335 -9.27 -34.09 -9.31
N SER A 336 -9.83 -32.88 -9.46
CA SER A 336 -9.07 -31.64 -9.37
C SER A 336 -8.71 -31.29 -7.93
N GLY A 337 -9.61 -31.54 -6.97
CA GLY A 337 -9.34 -31.34 -5.54
C GLY A 337 -8.20 -32.22 -5.02
N ASP A 338 -8.06 -33.44 -5.53
CA ASP A 338 -6.95 -34.34 -5.15
C ASP A 338 -5.57 -33.86 -5.69
N ASN A 339 -5.56 -32.92 -6.64
CA ASN A 339 -4.35 -32.40 -7.30
C ASN A 339 -3.98 -30.96 -6.88
N MET A 340 -4.74 -30.35 -5.95
CA MET A 340 -4.58 -28.95 -5.53
C MET A 340 -3.94 -28.85 -4.14
#